data_AF-A0A356WS89-F1
#
_entry.id   AF-A0A356WS89-F1
#
_cell.length_a   1.000
_cell.length_b   1.000
_cell.length_c   1.000
_cell.angle_alpha   90.00
_cell.angle_beta   90.00
_cell.angle_gamma   90.00
#
_symmetry.space_group_name_H-M   'P 1'
#
loop_
_entity.id
_entity.type
_entity.pdbx_description
1 polymer ?
#
loop_
_entity_poly.entity_id
_entity_poly.type
_entity_poly.pdbx_seq_one_letter_code
_entity_poly.pdbx_strand_id
1 'polypeptide(L)'
;SETLKLIQQLRDEAHRFGITHHRNRRSKSQVTSELDQIKGIGKETKKKLLSHFKSVKRIKETREEEIASVVGKSKGKLITDFFKK
;
A
#
# COMPACT_ATOMS: atom_id res chain seq x y z
N SER A 1 -1.53 -42.16 5.76
CA SER A 1 -2.99 -42.20 5.96
C SER A 1 -3.62 -40.94 5.39
N GLU A 2 -4.73 -41.06 4.67
CA GLU A 2 -5.45 -39.96 4.01
C GLU A 2 -5.87 -38.86 5.01
N THR A 3 -6.29 -39.26 6.21
CA THR A 3 -6.68 -38.36 7.31
C THR A 3 -5.55 -37.41 7.74
N LEU A 4 -4.31 -37.88 7.72
CA LEU A 4 -3.15 -37.07 8.11
C LEU A 4 -2.82 -36.01 7.05
N LYS A 5 -3.10 -36.27 5.77
CA LYS A 5 -2.91 -35.29 4.69
C LYS A 5 -3.94 -34.16 4.79
N LEU A 6 -5.19 -34.51 5.11
CA LEU A 6 -6.27 -33.53 5.28
C LEU A 6 -5.97 -32.55 6.44
N ILE A 7 -5.51 -33.07 7.58
CA ILE A 7 -5.13 -32.25 8.74
C ILE A 7 -3.96 -31.30 8.41
N GLN A 8 -2.99 -31.77 7.63
CA GLN A 8 -1.86 -30.93 7.19
C GLN A 8 -2.32 -29.81 6.27
N GLN A 9 -3.20 -30.08 5.30
CA GLN A 9 -3.76 -29.04 4.43
C GLN A 9 -4.52 -27.97 5.22
N LEU A 10 -5.34 -28.38 6.20
CA LEU A 10 -6.05 -27.46 7.08
C LEU A 10 -5.10 -26.55 7.88
N ARG A 11 -4.02 -27.13 8.42
CA ARG A 11 -2.98 -26.38 9.12
C ARG A 11 -2.28 -25.39 8.20
N ASP A 12 -1.91 -25.83 7.00
CA ASP A 12 -1.18 -24.99 6.05
C ASP A 12 -2.05 -23.82 5.56
N GLU A 13 -3.35 -24.03 5.40
CA GLU A 13 -4.31 -22.99 5.05
C GLU A 13 -4.52 -21.98 6.19
N ALA A 14 -4.63 -22.46 7.43
CA ALA A 14 -4.69 -21.60 8.62
C ALA A 14 -3.42 -20.76 8.78
N HIS A 15 -2.25 -21.37 8.56
CA HIS A 15 -0.97 -20.67 8.61
C HIS A 15 -0.86 -19.64 7.47
N ARG A 16 -1.26 -19.99 6.25
CA ARG A 16 -1.30 -19.07 5.11
C ARG A 16 -2.21 -17.88 5.40
N PHE A 17 -3.39 -18.12 5.97
CA PHE A 17 -4.32 -17.06 6.35
C PHE A 17 -3.72 -16.12 7.39
N GLY A 18 -3.11 -16.66 8.46
CA GLY A 18 -2.46 -15.88 9.51
C GLY A 18 -1.30 -15.02 8.98
N ILE A 19 -0.40 -15.60 8.19
CA ILE A 19 0.72 -14.86 7.56
C ILE A 19 0.19 -13.76 6.64
N THR A 20 -0.80 -14.08 5.80
CA THR A 20 -1.38 -13.12 4.84
C THR A 20 -2.02 -11.94 5.58
N HIS A 21 -2.73 -12.20 6.67
CA HIS A 21 -3.35 -11.17 7.49
C HIS A 21 -2.30 -10.25 8.14
N HIS A 22 -1.27 -10.82 8.77
CA HIS A 22 -0.18 -10.03 9.36
C HIS A 22 0.64 -9.27 8.31
N ARG A 23 0.89 -9.87 7.15
CA ARG A 23 1.59 -9.22 6.03
C ARG A 23 0.77 -8.03 5.50
N ASN A 24 -0.53 -8.17 5.37
CA ASN A 24 -1.43 -7.07 4.98
C ASN A 24 -1.45 -5.95 6.02
N ARG A 25 -1.48 -6.27 7.32
CA ARG A 25 -1.45 -5.28 8.40
C ARG A 25 -0.11 -4.54 8.47
N ARG A 26 1.01 -5.27 8.34
CA ARG A 26 2.37 -4.69 8.32
C ARG A 26 2.59 -3.82 7.09
N SER A 27 2.17 -4.29 5.90
CA SER A 27 2.25 -3.52 4.67
C SER A 27 1.46 -2.22 4.77
N LYS A 28 0.22 -2.25 5.30
CA LYS A 28 -0.56 -1.03 5.54
C LYS A 28 0.15 -0.01 6.44
N SER A 29 0.84 -0.46 7.49
CA SER A 29 1.61 0.40 8.40
C SER A 29 2.90 0.94 7.79
N GLN A 30 3.53 0.20 6.87
CA GLN A 30 4.74 0.63 6.17
C GLN A 30 4.42 1.66 5.09
N VAL A 31 3.33 1.43 4.36
CA VAL A 31 2.74 2.30 3.34
C VAL A 31 2.39 3.69 3.90
N THR A 32 1.96 3.79 5.15
CA THR A 32 1.76 5.10 5.79
C THR A 32 3.07 5.88 5.96
N SER A 33 4.21 5.22 6.23
CA SER A 33 5.50 5.87 6.48
C SER A 33 6.10 6.54 5.24
N GLU A 34 6.04 5.88 4.08
CA GLU A 34 6.68 6.41 2.85
C GLU A 34 6.09 7.76 2.42
N LEU A 35 4.76 7.90 2.47
CA LEU A 35 4.12 9.18 2.16
C LEU A 35 4.32 10.24 3.27
N ASP A 36 4.76 9.86 4.48
CA ASP A 36 5.06 10.83 5.59
C ASP A 36 6.45 11.43 5.40
N GLN A 37 7.34 10.74 4.70
CA GLN A 37 8.69 11.22 4.42
C GLN A 37 8.73 12.32 3.37
N ILE A 38 7.66 12.49 2.58
CA ILE A 38 7.58 13.53 1.55
C ILE A 38 7.33 14.89 2.22
N LYS A 39 8.37 15.70 2.30
CA LYS A 39 8.32 17.07 2.85
C LYS A 39 7.32 17.92 2.05
N GLY A 40 6.25 18.40 2.70
CA GLY A 40 5.19 19.19 2.07
C GLY A 40 3.87 18.42 1.79
N ILE A 41 3.82 17.11 2.06
CA ILE A 41 2.60 16.31 1.99
C ILE A 41 1.99 16.16 3.40
N GLY A 42 0.86 16.85 3.63
CA GLY A 42 0.09 16.71 4.87
C GLY A 42 -0.81 15.47 4.92
N LYS A 43 -1.34 15.17 6.11
CA LYS A 43 -2.24 14.02 6.37
C LYS A 43 -3.47 14.00 5.48
N GLU A 44 -4.06 15.16 5.16
CA GLU A 44 -5.23 15.25 4.28
C GLU A 44 -4.95 14.80 2.84
N THR A 45 -3.85 15.31 2.26
CA THR A 45 -3.39 14.92 0.92
C THR A 45 -3.18 13.41 0.86
N LYS A 46 -2.58 12.86 1.91
CA LYS A 46 -2.32 11.43 2.03
C LYS A 46 -3.61 10.60 2.10
N LYS A 47 -4.57 11.05 2.91
CA LYS A 47 -5.88 10.40 3.02
C LYS A 47 -6.63 10.42 1.68
N LYS A 48 -6.58 11.52 0.94
CA LYS A 48 -7.13 11.62 -0.43
C LYS A 48 -6.49 10.61 -1.37
N LEU A 49 -5.16 10.55 -1.40
CA LEU A 49 -4.42 9.61 -2.25
C LEU A 49 -4.72 8.15 -1.90
N LEU A 50 -4.68 7.80 -0.62
CA LEU A 50 -5.00 6.44 -0.17
C LEU A 50 -6.48 6.09 -0.41
N SER A 51 -7.39 7.05 -0.33
CA SER A 51 -8.81 6.82 -0.63
C SER A 51 -9.03 6.54 -2.12
N HIS A 52 -8.34 7.28 -3.01
CA HIS A 52 -8.46 7.08 -4.46
C HIS A 52 -7.70 5.84 -4.95
N PHE A 53 -6.42 5.73 -4.61
CA PHE A 53 -5.53 4.72 -5.17
C PHE A 53 -5.44 3.44 -4.33
N LYS A 54 -6.01 3.42 -3.12
CA LYS A 54 -6.06 2.29 -2.18
C LYS A 54 -4.70 1.80 -1.64
N SER A 55 -3.59 2.01 -2.34
CA SER A 55 -2.25 1.61 -1.89
C SER A 55 -1.15 2.53 -2.43
N VAL A 56 -0.03 2.63 -1.69
CA VAL A 56 1.17 3.36 -2.16
C VAL A 56 1.81 2.71 -3.36
N LYS A 57 1.77 1.37 -3.45
CA LYS A 57 2.23 0.66 -4.65
C LYS A 57 1.51 1.15 -5.90
N ARG A 58 0.18 1.31 -5.83
CA ARG A 58 -0.60 1.85 -6.94
C ARG A 58 -0.22 3.30 -7.24
N ILE A 59 -0.03 4.13 -6.21
CA ILE A 59 0.43 5.52 -6.38
C ILE A 59 1.79 5.57 -7.10
N LYS A 60 2.71 4.64 -6.81
CA LYS A 60 4.02 4.53 -7.47
C LYS A 60 3.92 4.14 -8.94
N GLU A 61 2.94 3.31 -9.30
CA GLU A 61 2.70 2.85 -10.68
C GLU A 61 1.85 3.85 -11.50
N THR A 62 1.16 4.77 -10.83
CA THR A 62 0.28 5.76 -11.45
C THR A 62 1.07 6.90 -12.10
N ARG A 63 0.54 7.44 -13.22
CA ARG A 63 1.10 8.59 -13.92
C ARG A 63 0.96 9.88 -13.11
N GLU A 64 1.89 10.81 -13.33
CA GLU A 64 1.90 12.13 -12.69
C GLU A 64 0.59 12.89 -12.88
N GLU A 65 0.01 12.82 -14.08
CA GLU A 65 -1.24 13.47 -14.46
C GLU A 65 -2.42 13.02 -13.59
N GLU A 66 -2.54 11.71 -13.34
CA GLU A 66 -3.60 11.15 -12.49
C GLU A 66 -3.40 11.57 -11.03
N ILE A 67 -2.16 11.57 -10.52
CA ILE A 67 -1.88 12.02 -9.15
C ILE A 67 -2.19 13.52 -9.02
N ALA A 68 -1.77 14.32 -10.00
CA ALA A 68 -2.01 15.76 -10.06
C ALA A 68 -3.51 16.10 -10.13
N SER A 69 -4.34 15.25 -10.73
CA SER A 69 -5.80 15.47 -10.74
C SER A 69 -6.43 15.38 -9.34
N VAL A 70 -5.85 14.56 -8.45
CA VAL A 70 -6.38 14.35 -7.08
C VAL A 70 -5.84 15.37 -6.08
N VAL A 71 -4.56 15.76 -6.19
CA VAL A 71 -3.87 16.60 -5.19
C VAL A 71 -3.35 17.93 -5.72
N GLY A 72 -3.50 18.20 -7.01
CA GLY A 72 -2.97 19.38 -7.70
C GLY A 72 -1.56 19.16 -8.27
N LYS A 73 -1.22 19.92 -9.33
CA LYS A 73 0.06 19.79 -10.07
C LYS A 73 1.30 19.92 -9.18
N SER A 74 1.31 20.87 -8.25
CA SER A 74 2.44 21.11 -7.33
C SER A 74 2.75 19.88 -6.46
N LYS A 75 1.72 19.30 -5.83
CA LYS A 75 1.89 18.16 -4.93
C LYS A 75 2.10 16.86 -5.71
N GLY A 76 1.45 16.72 -6.86
CA GLY A 76 1.63 15.57 -7.76
C GLY A 76 3.08 15.39 -8.17
N LYS A 77 3.72 16.49 -8.62
CA LYS A 77 5.13 16.48 -9.02
C LYS A 77 6.09 16.07 -7.90
N LEU A 78 5.89 16.59 -6.69
CA LEU A 78 6.69 16.22 -5.51
C LEU A 78 6.61 14.72 -5.18
N ILE A 79 5.42 14.14 -5.32
CA ILE A 79 5.20 12.72 -5.05
C ILE A 79 5.88 11.85 -6.11
N THR A 80 5.70 12.19 -7.39
CA THR A 80 6.33 11.43 -8.48
C THR A 80 7.85 11.54 -8.47
N ASP A 81 8.40 12.72 -8.15
CA ASP A 81 9.84 12.92 -8.03
C ASP A 81 10.42 12.12 -6.86
N PHE A 82 9.70 12.04 -5.74
CA PHE A 82 10.12 11.22 -4.59
C PHE A 82 10.20 9.73 -4.94
N PHE A 83 9.26 9.20 -5.72
CA PHE A 83 9.22 7.78 -6.09
C PHE A 83 10.08 7.40 -7.30
N LYS A 84 10.46 8.37 -8.14
CA LYS A 84 11.40 8.18 -9.26
C LYS A 84 12.86 8.20 -8.83
N LYS A 85 13.16 8.77 -7.67
CA LYS A 85 14.49 8.78 -7.06
C LYS A 85 14.81 7.43 -6.42
#